data_AF-A0A3M0WLB1-F1
#
_entry.id   AF-A0A3M0WLB1-F1
#
_cell.length_a   1.000
_cell.length_b   1.000
_cell.length_c   1.000
_cell.angle_alpha   90.00
_cell.angle_beta   90.00
_cell.angle_gamma   90.00
#
_symmetry.space_group_name_H-M   'P 1'
#
loop_
_entity.id
_entity.type
_entity.pdbx_description
1 polymer ?
#
loop_
_entity_poly.entity_id
_entity_poly.type
_entity_poly.pdbx_seq_one_letter_code
_entity_poly.pdbx_strand_id
1 'polypeptide(L)'
;MTAQTAASALQSLDEKEYKRRIRAWAMYDWANSAFATTILAAVLPAYYSSVAGATLPSAAVATQYWSITLSISVFIVAILSPILGTISDIMRGKKKFLSIFVAIGVIGTGLLVLVDTGDWLMASIFFIVGRIGFGAANVFYDALLPHVAKEEDQDRVSTQ
;
A
#
# COMPACT_ATOMS: atom_id res chain seq x y z
N MET A 1 -1.42 23.50 -8.81
CA MET A 1 -0.40 23.43 -9.90
C MET A 1 -1.10 22.66 -11.00
N THR A 2 -1.46 23.29 -12.11
CA THR A 2 -2.34 22.70 -13.13
C THR A 2 -1.59 21.61 -13.93
N ALA A 3 -2.32 20.66 -14.53
CA ALA A 3 -1.75 19.55 -15.31
C ALA A 3 -0.75 20.03 -16.38
N GLN A 4 -1.01 21.18 -17.01
CA GLN A 4 -0.11 21.85 -17.96
C GLN A 4 1.25 22.25 -17.38
N THR A 5 1.33 22.59 -16.09
CA THR A 5 2.61 22.94 -15.43
C THR A 5 3.45 21.69 -15.13
N ALA A 6 2.82 20.54 -14.89
CA ALA A 6 3.53 19.28 -14.66
C ALA A 6 4.10 18.72 -15.98
N ALA A 7 3.34 18.81 -17.07
CA ALA A 7 3.78 18.38 -18.41
C ALA A 7 5.02 19.17 -18.91
N SER A 8 5.04 20.50 -18.76
CA SER A 8 6.20 21.30 -19.19
C SER A 8 7.44 21.09 -18.29
N ALA A 9 7.24 20.76 -17.01
CA ALA A 9 8.32 20.41 -16.09
C ALA A 9 8.95 19.04 -16.41
N LEU A 10 8.19 18.09 -16.96
CA LEU A 10 8.70 16.79 -17.39
C LEU A 10 9.48 16.86 -18.71
N GLN A 11 9.08 17.76 -19.62
CA GLN A 11 9.79 18.00 -20.88
C GLN A 11 11.16 18.66 -20.69
N SER A 12 11.37 19.36 -19.57
CA SER A 12 12.65 20.01 -19.23
C SER A 12 13.60 19.14 -18.39
N LEU A 13 13.23 17.89 -18.06
CA LEU A 13 14.11 16.98 -17.34
C LEU A 13 15.22 16.44 -18.26
N ASP A 14 16.44 16.37 -17.73
CA ASP A 14 17.51 15.57 -18.34
C ASP A 14 17.09 14.09 -18.42
N GLU A 15 17.50 13.41 -19.49
CA GLU A 15 17.19 12.00 -19.77
C GLU A 15 17.58 11.07 -18.61
N LYS A 16 18.69 11.37 -17.93
CA LYS A 16 19.13 10.61 -16.75
C LYS A 16 18.14 10.75 -15.60
N GLU A 17 17.65 11.96 -15.36
CA GLU A 17 16.70 12.26 -14.29
C GLU A 17 15.34 11.61 -14.57
N TYR A 18 14.89 11.63 -15.82
CA TYR A 18 13.66 10.97 -16.25
C TYR A 18 13.72 9.45 -16.02
N LYS A 19 14.78 8.78 -16.49
CA LYS A 19 14.99 7.34 -16.28
C LYS A 19 15.07 6.96 -14.81
N ARG A 20 15.68 7.80 -13.97
CA ARG A 20 15.76 7.58 -12.51
C ARG A 20 14.36 7.59 -11.89
N ARG A 21 13.49 8.51 -12.30
CA ARG A 21 12.11 8.60 -11.80
C ARG A 21 11.27 7.40 -12.21
N ILE A 22 11.37 6.96 -13.47
CA ILE A 22 10.69 5.74 -13.94
C ILE A 22 11.14 4.51 -13.15
N ARG A 23 12.45 4.33 -12.94
CA ARG A 23 12.96 3.19 -12.16
C ARG A 23 12.47 3.23 -10.72
N ALA A 24 12.46 4.40 -10.09
CA ALA A 24 11.94 4.54 -8.72
C ALA A 24 10.45 4.18 -8.64
N TRP A 25 9.67 4.56 -9.66
CA TRP A 25 8.27 4.21 -9.76
C TRP A 25 8.06 2.71 -9.95
N ALA A 26 8.76 2.09 -10.91
CA ALA A 26 8.69 0.65 -11.16
C ALA A 26 9.14 -0.18 -9.95
N MET A 27 10.14 0.27 -9.20
CA MET A 27 10.56 -0.38 -7.95
C MET A 27 9.48 -0.33 -6.87
N TYR A 28 8.78 0.79 -6.76
CA TYR A 28 7.68 0.93 -5.82
C TYR A 28 6.50 0.04 -6.21
N ASP A 29 6.17 0.01 -7.49
CA ASP A 29 5.12 -0.85 -8.03
C ASP A 29 5.39 -2.34 -7.78
N TRP A 30 6.64 -2.76 -8.01
CA TRP A 30 7.10 -4.11 -7.70
C TRP A 30 6.96 -4.44 -6.20
N ALA A 31 7.33 -3.51 -5.31
CA ALA A 31 7.17 -3.69 -3.86
C ALA A 31 5.68 -3.81 -3.46
N ASN A 32 4.81 -3.02 -4.08
CA ASN A 32 3.37 -3.09 -3.86
C ASN A 32 2.81 -4.45 -4.25
N SER A 33 3.21 -4.96 -5.41
CA SER A 33 2.82 -6.29 -5.90
C SER A 33 3.31 -7.40 -4.97
N ALA A 34 4.53 -7.30 -4.44
CA ALA A 34 5.06 -8.24 -3.46
C ALA A 34 4.21 -8.26 -2.16
N PHE A 35 3.80 -7.09 -1.66
CA PHE A 35 2.90 -7.00 -0.50
C PHE A 35 1.53 -7.63 -0.80
N ALA A 36 0.91 -7.29 -1.93
CA ALA A 36 -0.41 -7.82 -2.29
C ALA A 36 -0.41 -9.34 -2.43
N THR A 37 0.59 -9.89 -3.13
CA THR A 37 0.68 -11.34 -3.36
C THR A 37 1.07 -12.10 -2.09
N THR A 38 2.06 -11.61 -1.34
CA THR A 38 2.58 -12.31 -0.16
C THR A 38 1.68 -12.12 1.04
N ILE A 39 1.38 -10.88 1.41
CA ILE A 39 0.64 -10.57 2.64
C ILE A 39 -0.87 -10.76 2.43
N LEU A 40 -1.45 -10.22 1.35
CA LEU A 40 -2.91 -10.28 1.22
C LEU A 40 -3.41 -11.63 0.71
N ALA A 41 -2.71 -12.24 -0.25
CA ALA A 41 -3.22 -13.39 -0.97
C ALA A 41 -2.70 -14.74 -0.47
N ALA A 42 -1.40 -14.88 -0.18
CA ALA A 42 -0.79 -16.19 0.03
C ALA A 42 -0.43 -16.50 1.49
N VAL A 43 0.49 -15.73 2.07
CA VAL A 43 1.18 -16.11 3.32
C VAL A 43 0.34 -15.79 4.53
N LEU A 44 -0.17 -14.57 4.65
CA LEU A 44 -0.85 -14.17 5.88
C LEU A 44 -2.19 -14.88 6.12
N PRO A 45 -3.05 -15.14 5.11
CA PRO A 45 -4.26 -15.93 5.34
C PRO A 45 -3.96 -17.34 5.87
N ALA A 46 -2.93 -17.99 5.30
CA ALA A 46 -2.50 -19.31 5.74
C ALA A 46 -1.91 -19.26 7.16
N TYR A 47 -1.01 -18.30 7.43
CA TYR A 47 -0.42 -18.07 8.75
C TYR A 47 -1.46 -17.75 9.82
N TYR A 48 -2.45 -16.93 9.47
CA TYR A 48 -3.53 -16.56 10.38
C TYR A 48 -4.34 -17.79 10.78
N SER A 49 -4.63 -18.69 9.84
CA SER A 49 -5.37 -19.92 10.14
C SER A 49 -4.54 -20.94 10.93
N SER A 50 -3.26 -21.13 10.57
CA SER A 50 -2.43 -22.21 11.11
C SER A 50 -1.67 -21.85 12.40
N VAL A 51 -1.38 -20.56 12.64
CA VAL A 51 -0.57 -20.10 13.78
C VAL A 51 -1.40 -19.18 14.67
N ALA A 52 -1.81 -18.01 14.16
CA ALA A 52 -2.46 -17.01 14.98
C ALA A 52 -3.83 -17.50 15.50
N GLY A 53 -4.58 -18.20 14.66
CA GLY A 53 -5.89 -18.78 14.96
C GLY A 53 -5.86 -20.23 15.42
N ALA A 54 -4.69 -20.81 15.72
CA ALA A 54 -4.55 -22.23 16.03
C ALA A 54 -5.37 -22.70 17.24
N THR A 55 -5.68 -21.79 18.16
CA THR A 55 -6.49 -22.06 19.37
C THR A 55 -8.00 -21.91 19.12
N LEU A 56 -8.41 -21.51 17.91
CA LEU A 56 -9.82 -21.35 17.56
C LEU A 56 -10.49 -22.72 17.32
N PRO A 57 -11.83 -22.82 17.48
CA PRO A 57 -12.55 -24.10 17.42
C PRO A 57 -12.42 -24.86 16.10
N SER A 58 -12.15 -24.18 14.99
CA SER A 58 -11.88 -24.79 13.69
C SER A 58 -11.17 -23.83 12.74
N ALA A 59 -10.55 -24.36 11.69
CA ALA A 59 -9.98 -23.57 10.59
C ALA A 59 -11.03 -22.70 9.88
N ALA A 60 -12.31 -23.12 9.88
CA ALA A 60 -13.41 -22.32 9.35
C ALA A 60 -13.64 -21.04 10.19
N VAL A 61 -13.58 -21.15 11.52
CA VAL A 61 -13.69 -19.99 12.43
C VAL A 61 -12.48 -19.06 12.26
N ALA A 62 -11.27 -19.61 12.14
CA ALA A 62 -10.08 -18.80 11.88
C ALA A 62 -10.17 -18.04 10.54
N THR A 63 -10.67 -18.70 9.49
CA THR A 63 -10.92 -18.08 8.18
C THR A 63 -12.00 -17.00 8.25
N GLN A 64 -13.05 -17.20 9.04
CA GLN A 64 -14.08 -16.21 9.29
C GLN A 64 -13.50 -14.97 9.97
N TYR A 65 -12.68 -15.14 11.01
CA TYR A 65 -12.04 -14.02 11.72
C TYR A 65 -11.03 -13.28 10.85
N TRP A 66 -10.27 -14.00 10.03
CA TRP A 66 -9.44 -13.40 8.99
C TRP A 66 -10.27 -12.54 8.03
N SER A 67 -11.40 -13.07 7.56
CA SER A 67 -12.30 -12.37 6.62
C SER A 67 -12.87 -11.10 7.25
N ILE A 68 -13.32 -11.17 8.52
CA ILE A 68 -13.78 -10.01 9.29
C ILE A 68 -12.66 -8.96 9.43
N THR A 69 -11.46 -9.41 9.78
CA THR A 69 -10.27 -8.54 9.89
C THR A 69 -9.99 -7.83 8.57
N LEU A 70 -10.00 -8.57 7.46
CA LEU A 70 -9.82 -8.02 6.12
C LEU A 70 -10.91 -7.00 5.78
N SER A 71 -12.18 -7.32 6.03
CA SER A 71 -13.30 -6.41 5.79
C SER A 71 -13.17 -5.11 6.59
N ILE A 72 -12.84 -5.19 7.88
CA ILE A 72 -12.61 -4.01 8.72
C ILE A 72 -11.48 -3.16 8.16
N SER A 73 -10.35 -3.79 7.80
CA SER A 73 -9.19 -3.07 7.25
C SER A 73 -9.53 -2.32 5.96
N VAL A 74 -10.26 -2.96 5.04
CA VAL A 74 -10.67 -2.37 3.76
C VAL A 74 -11.71 -1.27 3.99
N PHE A 75 -12.63 -1.46 4.94
CA PHE A 75 -13.62 -0.45 5.30
C PHE A 75 -12.96 0.82 5.86
N ILE A 76 -11.96 0.68 6.75
CA ILE A 76 -11.19 1.82 7.27
C ILE A 76 -10.48 2.53 6.12
N VAL A 77 -9.78 1.79 5.24
CA VAL A 77 -9.11 2.38 4.08
C VAL A 77 -10.11 3.10 3.18
N ALA A 78 -11.28 2.52 2.91
CA ALA A 78 -12.31 3.13 2.07
C ALA A 78 -12.79 4.48 2.62
N ILE A 79 -12.92 4.62 3.94
CA ILE A 79 -13.28 5.90 4.58
C ILE A 79 -12.12 6.89 4.53
N LEU A 80 -10.89 6.42 4.74
CA LEU A 80 -9.70 7.28 4.72
C LEU A 80 -9.36 7.77 3.31
N SER A 81 -9.63 6.98 2.26
CA SER A 81 -9.23 7.27 0.88
C SER A 81 -9.72 8.64 0.36
N PRO A 82 -11.00 9.04 0.50
CA PRO A 82 -11.44 10.38 0.08
C PRO A 82 -10.76 11.52 0.83
N ILE A 83 -10.51 11.34 2.13
CA ILE A 83 -9.87 12.33 2.99
C ILE A 83 -8.41 12.50 2.57
N LEU A 84 -7.69 11.39 2.45
CA LEU A 84 -6.29 11.37 2.01
C LEU A 84 -6.15 11.84 0.56
N GLY A 85 -7.11 11.54 -0.31
CA GLY A 85 -7.15 12.02 -1.69
C GLY A 85 -7.22 13.54 -1.75
N THR A 86 -8.17 14.13 -1.01
CA THR A 86 -8.28 15.59 -0.88
C THR A 86 -7.00 16.23 -0.36
N ILE A 87 -6.39 15.62 0.67
CA ILE A 87 -5.10 16.06 1.21
C ILE A 87 -4.00 15.97 0.14
N SER A 88 -3.99 14.89 -0.66
CA SER A 88 -3.00 14.67 -1.72
C SER A 88 -3.13 15.68 -2.87
N ASP A 89 -4.32 16.22 -3.11
CA ASP A 89 -4.56 17.21 -4.16
C ASP A 89 -4.09 18.61 -3.77
N ILE A 90 -4.25 18.97 -2.50
CA ILE A 90 -3.98 20.33 -2.02
C ILE A 90 -2.53 20.48 -1.54
N MET A 91 -1.91 19.42 -1.02
CA MET A 91 -0.67 19.54 -0.26
C MET A 91 0.60 19.45 -1.11
N ARG A 92 1.53 20.40 -0.88
CA ARG A 92 2.88 20.41 -1.44
C ARG A 92 3.82 19.53 -0.61
N GLY A 93 3.75 18.20 -0.80
CA GLY A 93 4.59 17.27 -0.02
C GLY A 93 4.30 15.78 -0.16
N LYS A 94 3.67 15.34 -1.26
CA LYS A 94 3.14 13.97 -1.43
C LYS A 94 4.16 12.85 -1.12
N LYS A 95 5.44 13.05 -1.47
CA LYS A 95 6.52 12.09 -1.18
C LYS A 95 6.74 11.84 0.32
N LYS A 96 6.63 12.87 1.16
CA LYS A 96 6.83 12.71 2.61
C LYS A 96 5.71 11.87 3.22
N PHE A 97 4.47 12.10 2.80
CA PHE A 97 3.32 11.32 3.25
C PHE A 97 3.37 9.88 2.76
N LEU A 98 3.75 9.68 1.48
CA LEU A 98 4.06 8.35 0.96
C LEU A 98 5.03 7.61 1.87
N SER A 99 6.18 8.21 2.20
CA SER A 99 7.18 7.58 3.08
C SER A 99 6.65 7.26 4.48
N ILE A 100 5.81 8.13 5.06
CA ILE A 100 5.19 7.89 6.38
C ILE A 100 4.27 6.68 6.32
N PHE A 101 3.38 6.60 5.33
CA PHE A 101 2.43 5.49 5.21
C PHE A 101 3.11 4.18 4.84
N VAL A 102 4.16 4.21 4.03
CA VAL A 102 5.04 3.06 3.79
C VAL A 102 5.67 2.59 5.10
N ALA A 103 6.19 3.50 5.92
CA ALA A 103 6.77 3.14 7.22
C ALA A 103 5.73 2.51 8.15
N ILE A 104 4.50 3.04 8.20
CA ILE A 104 3.39 2.43 8.94
C ILE A 104 3.10 1.01 8.43
N GLY A 105 3.07 0.82 7.10
CA GLY A 105 2.89 -0.49 6.46
C GLY A 105 3.97 -1.48 6.87
N VAL A 106 5.24 -1.08 6.73
CA VAL A 106 6.42 -1.89 7.09
C VAL A 106 6.43 -2.24 8.57
N ILE A 107 6.15 -1.28 9.45
CA ILE A 107 6.09 -1.52 10.90
C ILE A 107 4.95 -2.48 11.22
N GLY A 108 3.75 -2.27 10.67
CA GLY A 108 2.61 -3.15 10.89
C GLY A 108 2.89 -4.59 10.47
N THR A 109 3.50 -4.79 9.30
CA THR A 109 3.91 -6.12 8.84
C THR A 109 5.08 -6.69 9.64
N GLY A 110 6.07 -5.87 10.01
CA GLY A 110 7.20 -6.31 10.83
C GLY A 110 6.80 -6.76 12.23
N LEU A 111 5.77 -6.13 12.81
CA LEU A 111 5.21 -6.51 14.11
C LEU A 111 4.54 -7.89 14.09
N LEU A 112 4.19 -8.45 12.92
CA LEU A 112 3.64 -9.81 12.83
C LEU A 112 4.62 -10.88 13.33
N VAL A 113 5.93 -10.60 13.37
CA VAL A 113 6.93 -11.51 13.95
C VAL A 113 6.71 -11.73 15.45
N LEU A 114 6.01 -10.81 16.12
CA LEU A 114 5.69 -10.91 17.55
C LEU A 114 4.41 -11.71 17.83
N VAL A 115 3.71 -12.16 16.79
CA VAL A 115 2.46 -12.93 16.94
C VAL A 115 2.81 -14.37 17.24
N ASP A 116 2.38 -14.88 18.39
CA ASP A 116 2.54 -16.27 18.78
C ASP A 116 1.27 -17.10 18.50
N THR A 117 1.35 -18.38 18.83
CA THR A 117 0.27 -19.35 18.60
C THR A 117 -0.96 -18.98 19.41
N GLY A 118 -2.08 -18.70 18.74
CA GLY A 118 -3.35 -18.31 19.37
C GLY A 118 -3.58 -16.80 19.47
N ASP A 119 -2.62 -15.97 19.09
CA ASP A 119 -2.70 -14.50 19.16
C ASP A 119 -3.43 -13.88 17.95
N TRP A 120 -4.57 -14.46 17.55
CA TRP A 120 -5.35 -14.02 16.39
C TRP A 120 -5.72 -12.54 16.44
N LEU A 121 -6.05 -12.00 17.62
CA LEU A 121 -6.44 -10.60 17.77
C LEU A 121 -5.25 -9.66 17.53
N MET A 122 -4.05 -10.03 18.02
CA MET A 122 -2.84 -9.26 17.82
C MET A 122 -2.42 -9.27 16.34
N ALA A 123 -2.53 -10.45 15.70
CA ALA A 123 -2.34 -10.59 14.26
C ALA A 123 -3.32 -9.69 13.47
N SER A 124 -4.60 -9.65 13.86
CA SER A 124 -5.60 -8.78 13.24
C SER A 124 -5.23 -7.31 13.35
N ILE A 125 -4.84 -6.84 14.54
CA ILE A 125 -4.50 -5.44 14.77
C ILE A 125 -3.28 -5.04 13.93
N PHE A 126 -2.21 -5.83 13.95
CA PHE A 126 -1.00 -5.56 13.18
C PHE A 126 -1.25 -5.59 11.67
N PHE A 127 -2.06 -6.55 11.21
CA PHE A 127 -2.49 -6.57 9.83
C PHE A 127 -3.30 -5.33 9.44
N ILE A 128 -4.25 -4.90 10.27
CA ILE A 128 -5.05 -3.69 10.00
C ILE A 128 -4.14 -2.48 9.88
N VAL A 129 -3.19 -2.30 10.80
CA VAL A 129 -2.20 -1.20 10.73
C VAL A 129 -1.39 -1.27 9.44
N GLY A 130 -0.86 -2.46 9.10
CA GLY A 130 -0.12 -2.68 7.86
C GLY A 130 -0.95 -2.36 6.61
N ARG A 131 -2.21 -2.79 6.59
CA ARG A 131 -3.15 -2.58 5.48
C ARG A 131 -3.54 -1.12 5.31
N ILE A 132 -3.73 -0.39 6.41
CA ILE A 132 -3.98 1.07 6.39
C ILE A 132 -2.76 1.78 5.81
N GLY A 133 -1.56 1.44 6.27
CA GLY A 133 -0.31 1.99 5.72
C GLY A 133 -0.21 1.76 4.22
N PHE A 134 -0.39 0.52 3.75
CA PHE A 134 -0.37 0.19 2.33
C PHE A 134 -1.46 0.93 1.52
N GLY A 135 -2.71 0.95 2.01
CA GLY A 135 -3.81 1.62 1.33
C GLY A 135 -3.62 3.13 1.22
N ALA A 136 -3.22 3.77 2.32
CA ALA A 136 -2.94 5.20 2.35
C ALA A 136 -1.73 5.58 1.49
N ALA A 137 -0.68 4.76 1.49
CA ALA A 137 0.50 4.98 0.65
C ALA A 137 0.12 4.97 -0.85
N ASN A 138 -0.77 4.06 -1.27
CA ASN A 138 -1.23 4.00 -2.65
C ASN A 138 -1.96 5.27 -3.09
N VAL A 139 -2.77 5.89 -2.22
CA VAL A 139 -3.42 7.17 -2.54
C VAL A 139 -2.40 8.26 -2.91
N PHE A 140 -1.30 8.38 -2.15
CA PHE A 140 -0.26 9.37 -2.45
C PHE A 140 0.63 8.96 -3.63
N TYR A 141 0.84 7.66 -3.83
CA TYR A 141 1.58 7.11 -4.96
C TYR A 141 0.87 7.40 -6.28
N ASP A 142 -0.43 7.13 -6.38
CA ASP A 142 -1.24 7.40 -7.57
C ASP A 142 -1.27 8.91 -7.86
N ALA A 143 -1.38 9.73 -6.82
CA ALA A 143 -1.36 11.18 -6.93
C ALA A 143 0.01 11.76 -7.38
N LEU A 144 1.08 10.96 -7.38
CA LEU A 144 2.41 11.31 -7.90
C LEU A 144 2.60 10.92 -9.37
N LEU A 145 1.79 10.01 -9.92
CA LEU A 145 1.90 9.50 -11.29
C LEU A 145 2.00 10.62 -12.35
N PRO A 146 1.20 11.70 -12.30
CA PRO A 146 1.28 12.79 -13.29
C PRO A 146 2.60 13.60 -13.24
N HIS A 147 3.42 13.41 -12.21
CA HIS A 147 4.71 14.10 -12.02
C HIS A 147 5.91 13.18 -12.33
N VAL A 148 5.66 11.93 -12.71
CA VAL A 148 6.67 10.90 -12.97
C VAL A 148 6.72 10.52 -14.44
N ALA A 149 5.57 10.38 -15.10
CA ALA A 149 5.47 9.97 -16.51
C ALA A 149 4.89 11.11 -17.37
N LYS A 150 5.51 11.35 -18.55
CA LYS A 150 4.95 12.21 -19.60
C LYS A 150 3.65 11.57 -20.11
N GLU A 151 2.67 12.38 -20.56
CA GLU A 151 1.38 11.86 -21.09
C GLU A 151 1.60 10.78 -22.18
N GLU A 152 2.66 10.93 -22.97
CA GLU A 152 3.06 10.04 -24.07
C GLU A 152 3.52 8.64 -23.62
N ASP A 153 3.97 8.51 -22.36
CA ASP A 153 4.52 7.27 -21.80
C ASP A 153 3.58 6.62 -20.75
N GLN A 154 2.46 7.26 -20.39
CA GLN A 154 1.53 6.76 -19.36
C GLN A 154 0.93 5.40 -19.73
N ASP A 155 0.59 5.17 -21.00
CA ASP A 155 0.08 3.87 -21.49
C ASP A 155 1.15 2.76 -21.44
N ARG A 156 2.43 3.10 -21.60
CA ARG A 156 3.53 2.11 -21.60
C ARG A 156 3.97 1.69 -20.22
N VAL A 157 3.77 2.54 -19.22
CA VAL A 157 4.20 2.31 -17.83
C VAL A 157 3.08 1.68 -16.99
N SER A 158 1.81 1.84 -17.39
CA SER A 158 0.64 1.25 -16.73
C SER A 158 0.32 -0.19 -17.15
N THR A 159 0.97 -0.72 -18.19
CA THR A 159 0.74 -2.09 -18.72
C THR A 159 1.76 -3.13 -18.21
N GLN A 160 2.48 -2.86 -17.13
CA GLN A 160 3.41 -3.83 -16.51
C GLN A 160 2.95 -4.31 -15.15
#